data_AF-A0A5J6GRP7-F1
#
_entry.id   AF-A0A5J6GRP7-F1
#
_cell.length_a   1.000
_cell.length_b   1.000
_cell.length_c   1.000
_cell.angle_alpha   90.00
_cell.angle_beta   90.00
_cell.angle_gamma   90.00
#
_symmetry.space_group_name_H-M   'P 1'
#
loop_
_entity.id
_entity.type
_entity.pdbx_description
1 polymer ?
#
loop_
_entity_poly.entity_id
_entity_poly.type
_entity_poly.pdbx_seq_one_letter_code
_entity_poly.pdbx_strand_id
1 'polypeptide(L)'
;MILVVDDVAANRYAIGAVLRRDGHRVVLAASAGEALVELDVRQRAGELPDVALVDVGLPDMNGFELCRRMKQSPLMAALPVVHFSAARIAPADRCRGLDAGGEAYLTVPAEPEEIQAVVRAVARGARHRSDAEAHAGHLAQLAETVLHVQSARCPTELAEAAAVGAASITRGPAAAFVLGEDGTLYRGLSRRRSTASLPDDGAHDAVARLTRRVMAGRTGVHTTVVAAPLWPPGFFHAEGPGGTGPQDGARLSLARAREGCEPVCLAVPAYAQGIHPDTGRLVGRLAGATALAAERLLMYEMERHIALTLQRSFLPTHVPQLPGTEVVVRYEPASRDTEIGGDFYAALHTSQGLLTAIGDVVGHSLDAATVMVEIRHALRAYCLEDPDPAALAHRLDTMLQRYHPERTATLCLALIDPETGRTRVANAGHIPPLVVGDDGTADYLDAKGPLLGLGLGRPEPTETVLRPTDRLLMVTDGLIETRGTDLAVSMEHLRAAAADAPPGVAALCDTLLTCFGHGRDDDIALLAVCLAGAP
;
A
#
# COMPACT_ATOMS: atom_id res chain seq x y z
N MET A 1 -23.20 -2.31 42.31
CA MET A 1 -23.37 -1.29 43.37
C MET A 1 -24.57 -0.42 43.02
N ILE A 2 -25.38 -0.02 44.00
CA ILE A 2 -26.59 0.79 43.78
C ILE A 2 -26.52 2.03 44.67
N LEU A 3 -26.83 3.19 44.09
CA LEU A 3 -27.01 4.43 44.84
C LEU A 3 -28.49 4.59 45.19
N VAL A 4 -28.81 4.93 46.44
CA VAL A 4 -30.17 5.24 46.89
C VAL A 4 -30.16 6.65 47.47
N VAL A 5 -30.95 7.55 46.88
CA VAL A 5 -31.07 8.96 47.26
C VAL A 5 -32.48 9.22 47.76
N ASP A 6 -32.61 9.59 49.03
CA ASP A 6 -33.89 9.78 49.70
C ASP A 6 -33.66 10.64 50.95
N ASP A 7 -34.50 11.61 51.26
CA ASP A 7 -34.34 12.47 52.44
C ASP A 7 -34.87 11.81 53.72
N VAL A 8 -35.91 10.99 53.58
CA VAL A 8 -36.53 10.25 54.68
C VAL A 8 -35.65 9.07 55.11
N ALA A 9 -34.97 9.24 56.25
CA ALA A 9 -34.03 8.25 56.78
C ALA A 9 -34.62 6.84 56.91
N ALA A 10 -35.89 6.71 57.29
CA ALA A 10 -36.57 5.43 57.41
C ALA A 10 -36.75 4.73 56.05
N ASN A 11 -37.16 5.47 55.00
CA ASN A 11 -37.35 4.91 53.66
C ASN A 11 -36.01 4.57 53.02
N ARG A 12 -35.03 5.48 53.11
CA ARG A 12 -33.64 5.26 52.68
C ARG A 12 -33.03 3.99 53.27
N TYR A 13 -33.24 3.78 54.57
CA TYR A 13 -32.77 2.58 55.26
C TYR A 13 -33.50 1.32 54.80
N ALA A 14 -34.83 1.37 54.67
CA ALA A 14 -35.65 0.22 54.26
C ALA A 14 -35.30 -0.26 52.84
N ILE A 15 -35.26 0.64 51.85
CA ILE A 15 -34.86 0.33 50.47
C ILE A 15 -33.42 -0.21 50.44
N GLY A 16 -32.52 0.44 51.20
CA GLY A 16 -31.13 -0.02 51.30
C GLY A 16 -31.00 -1.42 51.91
N ALA A 17 -31.83 -1.78 52.89
CA ALA A 17 -31.83 -3.11 53.50
C ALA A 17 -32.33 -4.19 52.52
N VAL A 18 -33.40 -3.90 51.77
CA VAL A 18 -33.94 -4.81 50.73
C VAL A 18 -32.88 -5.13 49.68
N LEU A 19 -32.18 -4.12 49.18
CA LEU A 19 -31.16 -4.28 48.13
C LEU A 19 -29.89 -4.97 48.65
N ARG A 20 -29.47 -4.69 49.88
CA ARG A 20 -28.33 -5.40 50.52
C ARG A 20 -28.65 -6.88 50.72
N ARG A 21 -29.89 -7.22 51.07
CA ARG A 21 -30.34 -8.61 51.21
C ARG A 21 -30.35 -9.35 49.87
N ASP A 22 -30.57 -8.65 48.76
CA ASP A 22 -30.43 -9.18 47.38
C ASP A 22 -28.97 -9.26 46.91
N GLY A 23 -27.99 -8.97 47.79
CA GLY A 23 -26.56 -9.10 47.52
C GLY A 23 -25.89 -7.86 46.90
N HIS A 24 -26.60 -6.73 46.81
CA HIS A 24 -26.03 -5.50 46.25
C HIS A 24 -25.22 -4.70 47.28
N ARG A 25 -24.08 -4.15 46.85
CA ARG A 25 -23.42 -3.04 47.56
C ARG A 25 -24.27 -1.79 47.41
N VAL A 26 -24.71 -1.18 48.51
CA VAL A 26 -25.60 -0.01 48.49
C VAL A 26 -24.92 1.20 49.12
N VAL A 27 -24.94 2.30 48.37
CA VAL A 27 -24.53 3.65 48.77
C VAL A 27 -25.80 4.45 49.07
N LEU A 28 -25.83 5.15 50.20
CA LEU A 28 -26.99 5.94 50.62
C LEU A 28 -26.61 7.43 50.59
N ALA A 29 -27.51 8.27 50.08
CA ALA A 29 -27.39 9.72 50.14
C ALA A 29 -28.71 10.32 50.63
N ALA A 30 -28.63 11.33 51.51
CA ALA A 30 -29.79 11.99 52.11
C ALA A 30 -30.29 13.20 51.30
N SER A 31 -29.53 13.66 50.31
CA SER A 31 -29.90 14.81 49.47
C SER A 31 -29.30 14.68 48.08
N ALA A 32 -29.77 15.51 47.14
CA ALA A 32 -29.23 15.54 45.78
C ALA A 32 -27.78 16.00 45.74
N GLY A 33 -27.41 16.98 46.55
CA GLY A 33 -26.04 17.46 46.71
C GLY A 33 -25.09 16.38 47.22
N GLU A 34 -25.51 15.62 48.23
CA GLU A 34 -24.72 14.47 48.74
C GLU A 34 -24.55 13.41 47.66
N ALA A 35 -25.62 13.09 46.91
CA ALA A 35 -25.56 12.14 45.82
C ALA A 35 -24.56 12.56 44.72
N LEU A 36 -24.52 13.84 44.35
CA LEU A 36 -23.59 14.35 43.34
C LEU A 36 -22.13 14.29 43.80
N VAL A 37 -21.85 14.67 45.05
CA VAL A 37 -20.50 14.55 45.64
C VAL A 37 -20.04 13.09 45.62
N GLU A 38 -20.94 12.19 46.00
CA GLU A 38 -20.64 10.77 46.12
C GLU A 38 -20.45 10.10 44.74
N LEU A 39 -21.17 10.57 43.72
CA LEU A 39 -20.93 10.19 42.32
C LEU A 39 -19.60 10.71 41.79
N ASP A 40 -19.21 11.96 42.10
CA ASP A 40 -17.91 12.53 41.67
C ASP A 40 -16.73 11.76 42.29
N VAL A 41 -16.77 11.50 43.59
CA VAL A 41 -15.74 10.72 44.29
C VAL A 41 -15.55 9.35 43.65
N ARG A 42 -16.65 8.67 43.35
CA ARG A 42 -16.59 7.32 42.78
C ARG A 42 -16.27 7.28 41.30
N GLN A 43 -16.69 8.29 40.55
CA GLN A 43 -16.24 8.46 39.18
C GLN A 43 -14.71 8.54 39.12
N ARG A 44 -14.08 9.32 40.01
CA ARG A 44 -12.60 9.42 40.08
C ARG A 44 -11.94 8.11 40.50
N ALA A 45 -12.60 7.30 41.31
CA ALA A 45 -12.14 5.97 41.69
C ALA A 45 -12.43 4.87 40.65
N GLY A 46 -13.18 5.17 39.58
CA GLY A 46 -13.62 4.17 38.59
C GLY A 46 -14.69 3.21 39.11
N GLU A 47 -15.39 3.57 40.19
CA GLU A 47 -16.38 2.74 40.87
C GLU A 47 -17.80 3.34 40.77
N LEU A 48 -18.25 3.79 39.60
CA LEU A 48 -19.62 4.31 39.48
C LEU A 48 -20.68 3.23 39.83
N PRO A 49 -21.85 3.62 40.37
CA PRO A 49 -22.96 2.69 40.58
C PRO A 49 -23.46 2.08 39.27
N ASP A 50 -24.12 0.91 39.36
CA ASP A 50 -24.80 0.29 38.22
C ASP A 50 -26.21 0.86 38.01
N VAL A 51 -26.84 1.36 39.08
CA VAL A 51 -28.19 1.96 39.10
C VAL A 51 -28.25 3.01 40.21
N ALA A 52 -28.98 4.11 39.98
CA ALA A 52 -29.37 5.08 40.99
C ALA A 52 -30.89 5.05 41.21
N LEU A 53 -31.32 4.80 42.45
CA LEU A 53 -32.70 4.99 42.90
C LEU A 53 -32.80 6.38 43.51
N VAL A 54 -33.68 7.21 42.98
CA VAL A 54 -33.76 8.64 43.34
C VAL A 54 -35.18 9.00 43.73
N ASP A 55 -35.37 9.45 44.97
CA ASP A 55 -36.63 10.05 45.39
C ASP A 55 -36.87 11.36 44.63
N VAL A 56 -38.13 11.64 44.30
CA VAL A 56 -38.50 12.89 43.62
C VAL A 56 -38.49 14.09 44.58
N GLY A 57 -38.83 13.88 45.85
CA GLY A 57 -39.10 14.88 46.87
C GLY A 57 -37.88 15.31 47.71
N LEU A 58 -36.70 15.44 47.11
CA LEU A 58 -35.48 15.79 47.84
C LEU A 58 -35.45 17.27 48.31
N PRO A 59 -34.78 17.56 49.44
CA PRO A 59 -34.87 18.85 50.15
C PRO A 59 -34.10 19.99 49.48
N ASP A 60 -33.01 19.69 48.78
CA ASP A 60 -32.10 20.66 48.18
C ASP A 60 -32.30 20.84 46.66
N MET A 61 -32.73 19.78 45.98
CA MET A 61 -33.02 19.81 44.54
C MET A 61 -33.93 18.65 44.16
N ASN A 62 -35.00 18.92 43.40
CA ASN A 62 -35.92 17.91 42.91
C ASN A 62 -35.19 16.73 42.21
N GLY A 63 -35.60 15.49 42.49
CA GLY A 63 -34.99 14.29 41.89
C GLY A 63 -34.97 14.28 40.35
N PHE A 64 -35.95 14.91 39.69
CA PHE A 64 -35.94 15.08 38.23
C PHE A 64 -34.86 16.04 37.73
N GLU A 65 -34.54 17.07 38.52
CA GLU A 65 -33.44 17.99 38.22
C GLU A 65 -32.09 17.30 38.48
N LEU A 66 -31.98 16.49 39.53
CA LEU A 66 -30.81 15.64 39.78
C LEU A 66 -30.57 14.68 38.60
N CYS A 67 -31.60 13.97 38.15
CA CYS A 67 -31.52 13.10 36.97
C CYS A 67 -31.04 13.88 35.74
N ARG A 68 -31.62 15.05 35.45
CA ARG A 68 -31.17 15.89 34.32
C ARG A 68 -29.70 16.28 34.43
N ARG A 69 -29.20 16.64 35.62
CA ARG A 69 -27.78 16.94 35.83
C ARG A 69 -26.87 15.72 35.64
N MET A 70 -27.29 14.55 36.12
CA MET A 70 -26.58 13.30 35.87
C MET A 70 -26.51 12.99 34.37
N LYS A 71 -27.62 13.16 33.65
CA LYS A 71 -27.71 12.93 32.19
C LYS A 71 -26.96 13.95 31.34
N GLN A 72 -26.78 15.18 31.83
CA GLN A 72 -25.98 16.21 31.17
C GLN A 72 -24.46 15.99 31.31
N SER A 73 -24.02 15.20 32.29
CA SER A 73 -22.61 14.87 32.46
C SER A 73 -22.21 13.70 31.54
N PRO A 74 -21.26 13.87 30.59
CA PRO A 74 -20.87 12.82 29.66
C PRO A 74 -20.40 11.53 30.35
N LEU A 75 -19.82 11.64 31.54
CA LEU A 75 -19.27 10.52 32.30
C LEU A 75 -20.33 9.77 33.13
N MET A 76 -21.51 10.36 33.32
CA MET A 76 -22.60 9.79 34.12
C MET A 76 -23.89 9.60 33.32
N ALA A 77 -23.95 10.05 32.06
CA ALA A 77 -25.15 10.00 31.25
C ALA A 77 -25.71 8.59 31.05
N ALA A 78 -24.83 7.59 31.01
CA ALA A 78 -25.18 6.18 30.88
C ALA A 78 -25.68 5.53 32.18
N LEU A 79 -25.48 6.16 33.35
CA LEU A 79 -25.94 5.64 34.64
C LEU A 79 -27.47 5.62 34.68
N PRO A 80 -28.12 4.46 34.80
CA PRO A 80 -29.57 4.43 34.80
C PRO A 80 -30.16 4.91 36.13
N VAL A 81 -31.21 5.72 36.04
CA VAL A 81 -31.93 6.34 37.14
C VAL A 81 -33.35 5.79 37.21
N VAL A 82 -33.70 5.25 38.38
CA VAL A 82 -35.06 4.85 38.72
C VAL A 82 -35.62 5.87 39.69
N HIS A 83 -36.61 6.64 39.25
CA HIS A 83 -37.30 7.56 40.14
C HIS A 83 -38.24 6.79 41.05
N PHE A 84 -38.40 7.23 42.28
CA PHE A 84 -39.48 6.74 43.12
C PHE A 84 -40.14 7.87 43.91
N SER A 85 -41.41 7.68 44.29
CA SER A 85 -42.13 8.62 45.15
C SER A 85 -43.33 7.96 45.82
N ALA A 86 -43.93 8.64 46.80
CA ALA A 86 -45.08 8.13 47.56
C ALA A 86 -46.36 7.94 46.71
N ALA A 87 -47.25 7.04 47.15
CA ALA A 87 -48.43 6.48 46.47
C ALA A 87 -49.47 7.41 45.81
N ARG A 88 -49.28 8.74 45.79
CA ARG A 88 -50.19 9.69 45.14
C ARG A 88 -49.43 10.50 44.09
N ILE A 89 -49.33 9.93 42.90
CA ILE A 89 -48.56 10.47 41.78
C ILE A 89 -49.53 10.81 40.66
N ALA A 90 -49.51 12.05 40.16
CA ALA A 90 -50.24 12.38 38.94
C ALA A 90 -49.54 11.69 37.75
N PRO A 91 -50.27 11.15 36.74
CA PRO A 91 -49.64 10.60 35.55
C PRO A 91 -48.59 11.53 34.90
N ALA A 92 -48.79 12.84 35.03
CA ALA A 92 -47.84 13.88 34.62
C ALA A 92 -46.45 13.76 35.28
N ASP A 93 -46.35 13.40 36.56
CA ASP A 93 -45.07 13.30 37.27
C ASP A 93 -44.27 12.06 36.84
N ARG A 94 -44.97 10.96 36.49
CA ARG A 94 -44.33 9.78 35.90
C ARG A 94 -43.77 10.10 34.51
N CYS A 95 -44.54 10.82 33.68
CA CYS A 95 -44.06 11.29 32.38
C CYS A 95 -42.83 12.20 32.55
N ARG A 96 -42.88 13.17 33.46
CA ARG A 96 -41.76 14.07 33.74
C ARG A 96 -40.49 13.33 34.18
N GLY A 97 -40.61 12.27 34.97
CA GLY A 97 -39.46 11.45 35.37
C GLY A 97 -38.81 10.70 34.21
N LEU A 98 -39.60 10.20 33.27
CA LEU A 98 -39.10 9.54 32.06
C LEU A 98 -38.53 10.57 31.07
N ASP A 99 -39.20 11.71 30.87
CA ASP A 99 -38.74 12.81 30.00
C ASP A 99 -37.45 13.47 30.52
N ALA A 100 -37.22 13.43 31.83
CA ALA A 100 -35.97 13.85 32.47
C ALA A 100 -34.79 12.89 32.22
N GLY A 101 -35.04 11.75 31.56
CA GLY A 101 -34.05 10.73 31.23
C GLY A 101 -34.03 9.53 32.17
N GLY A 102 -35.00 9.39 33.07
CA GLY A 102 -35.11 8.20 33.93
C GLY A 102 -35.56 6.96 33.16
N GLU A 103 -35.04 5.80 33.53
CA GLU A 103 -35.31 4.52 32.88
C GLU A 103 -36.56 3.82 33.43
N ALA A 104 -36.93 4.10 34.67
CA ALA A 104 -38.13 3.57 35.29
C ALA A 104 -38.65 4.48 36.41
N TYR A 105 -39.88 4.18 36.85
CA TYR A 105 -40.53 4.86 37.97
C TYR A 105 -41.17 3.82 38.89
N LEU A 106 -40.92 3.92 40.19
CA LEU A 106 -41.44 3.05 41.24
C LEU A 106 -42.34 3.83 42.21
N THR A 107 -43.51 3.29 42.53
CA THR A 107 -44.44 3.91 43.49
C THR A 107 -44.24 3.28 44.87
N VAL A 108 -43.98 4.08 45.91
CA VAL A 108 -43.71 3.62 47.28
C VAL A 108 -44.95 3.87 48.18
N PRO A 109 -45.33 2.95 49.09
CA PRO A 109 -44.66 1.69 49.44
C PRO A 109 -44.80 0.64 48.33
N ALA A 110 -43.67 0.05 47.93
CA ALA A 110 -43.57 -1.05 46.97
C ALA A 110 -43.14 -2.31 47.71
N GLU A 111 -43.57 -3.47 47.22
CA GLU A 111 -43.11 -4.75 47.74
C GLU A 111 -41.61 -4.96 47.41
N PRO A 112 -40.82 -5.61 48.29
CA PRO A 112 -39.40 -5.86 48.05
C PRO A 112 -39.11 -6.52 46.70
N GLU A 113 -39.95 -7.46 46.27
CA GLU A 113 -39.82 -8.17 44.99
C GLU A 113 -39.97 -7.22 43.79
N GLU A 114 -40.83 -6.20 43.89
CA GLU A 114 -41.04 -5.20 42.84
C GLU A 114 -39.79 -4.32 42.68
N ILE A 115 -39.25 -3.82 43.79
CA ILE A 115 -38.02 -2.99 43.81
C ILE A 115 -36.88 -3.77 43.16
N GLN A 116 -36.68 -5.03 43.56
CA GLN A 116 -35.64 -5.89 43.00
C GLN A 116 -35.86 -6.19 41.51
N ALA A 117 -37.10 -6.43 41.09
CA ALA A 117 -37.42 -6.69 39.68
C ALA A 117 -37.09 -5.49 38.79
N VAL A 118 -37.48 -4.29 39.20
CA VAL A 118 -37.21 -3.03 38.47
C VAL A 118 -35.71 -2.78 38.38
N VAL A 119 -34.99 -2.87 39.51
CA VAL A 119 -33.52 -2.69 39.54
C VAL A 119 -32.82 -3.68 38.62
N ARG A 120 -33.18 -4.98 38.67
CA ARG A 120 -32.59 -6.00 37.79
C ARG A 120 -32.90 -5.74 36.32
N ALA A 121 -34.12 -5.33 35.99
CA ALA A 121 -34.49 -5.03 34.60
C ALA A 121 -33.70 -3.85 34.04
N VAL A 122 -33.59 -2.76 34.81
CA VAL A 122 -32.87 -1.55 34.42
C VAL A 122 -31.36 -1.80 34.32
N ALA A 123 -30.77 -2.53 35.27
CA ALA A 123 -29.36 -2.93 35.21
C ALA A 123 -29.06 -3.82 34.00
N ARG A 124 -29.93 -4.77 33.65
CA ARG A 124 -29.80 -5.59 32.43
C ARG A 124 -29.85 -4.73 31.17
N GLY A 125 -30.79 -3.79 31.08
CA GLY A 125 -30.91 -2.88 29.94
C GLY A 125 -29.67 -1.99 29.74
N ALA A 126 -29.11 -1.47 30.84
CA ALA A 126 -27.87 -0.67 30.79
C ALA A 126 -26.67 -1.50 30.29
N ARG A 127 -26.53 -2.74 30.77
CA ARG A 127 -25.47 -3.66 30.29
C ARG A 127 -25.59 -3.95 28.80
N HIS A 128 -26.79 -4.29 28.31
CA HIS A 128 -27.00 -4.54 26.89
C HIS A 128 -26.66 -3.34 25.99
N ARG A 129 -26.97 -2.11 26.42
CA ARG A 129 -26.57 -0.90 25.68
C ARG A 129 -25.05 -0.74 25.65
N SER A 130 -24.39 -0.89 26.80
CA SER A 130 -22.93 -0.79 26.87
C SER A 130 -22.24 -1.85 26.01
N ASP A 131 -22.75 -3.08 26.01
CA ASP A 131 -22.24 -4.17 25.15
C ASP A 131 -22.46 -3.86 23.66
N ALA A 132 -23.63 -3.32 23.29
CA ALA A 132 -23.94 -2.93 21.92
C ALA A 132 -23.06 -1.77 21.43
N GLU A 133 -22.84 -0.75 22.27
CA GLU A 133 -21.95 0.38 21.97
C GLU A 133 -20.49 -0.09 21.83
N ALA A 134 -20.02 -0.97 22.71
CA ALA A 134 -18.70 -1.56 22.61
C ALA A 134 -18.55 -2.39 21.32
N HIS A 135 -19.57 -3.17 20.96
CA HIS A 135 -19.58 -3.94 19.73
C HIS A 135 -19.57 -3.05 18.48
N ALA A 136 -20.37 -1.98 18.47
CA ALA A 136 -20.39 -0.99 17.40
C ALA A 136 -19.03 -0.29 17.25
N GLY A 137 -18.40 0.09 18.37
CA GLY A 137 -17.05 0.65 18.38
C GLY A 137 -16.00 -0.29 17.80
N HIS A 138 -16.05 -1.58 18.18
CA HIS A 138 -15.16 -2.60 17.62
C HIS A 138 -15.35 -2.82 16.12
N LEU A 139 -16.60 -2.81 15.63
CA LEU A 139 -16.91 -2.94 14.21
C LEU A 139 -16.44 -1.73 13.40
N ALA A 140 -16.67 -0.51 13.90
CA ALA A 140 -16.20 0.72 13.28
C ALA A 140 -14.66 0.73 13.16
N GLN A 141 -13.99 0.34 14.24
CA GLN A 141 -12.53 0.23 14.26
C GLN A 141 -12.03 -0.83 13.26
N LEU A 142 -12.67 -2.00 13.18
CA LEU A 142 -12.31 -3.00 12.18
C LEU A 142 -12.49 -2.46 10.75
N ALA A 143 -13.61 -1.81 10.47
CA ALA A 143 -13.90 -1.26 9.15
C ALA A 143 -12.82 -0.25 8.70
N GLU A 144 -12.43 0.67 9.59
CA GLU A 144 -11.36 1.63 9.33
C GLU A 144 -10.01 0.93 9.05
N THR A 145 -9.63 -0.05 9.87
CA THR A 145 -8.37 -0.78 9.66
C THR A 145 -8.36 -1.58 8.35
N VAL A 146 -9.50 -2.18 7.97
CA VAL A 146 -9.64 -2.90 6.70
C VAL A 146 -9.52 -1.94 5.52
N LEU A 147 -10.11 -0.74 5.59
CA LEU A 147 -9.96 0.27 4.53
C LEU A 147 -8.49 0.65 4.31
N HIS A 148 -7.72 0.85 5.38
CA HIS A 148 -6.28 1.10 5.26
C HIS A 148 -5.53 -0.04 4.59
N VAL A 149 -5.79 -1.28 5.00
CA VAL A 149 -5.21 -2.49 4.38
C VAL A 149 -5.56 -2.59 2.89
N GLN A 150 -6.81 -2.31 2.51
CA GLN A 150 -7.26 -2.36 1.12
C GLN A 150 -6.67 -1.22 0.26
N SER A 151 -6.33 -0.08 0.87
CA SER A 151 -5.72 1.07 0.20
C SER A 151 -4.21 0.94 -0.05
N ALA A 152 -3.55 -0.11 0.46
CA ALA A 152 -2.13 -0.32 0.27
C ALA A 152 -1.76 -0.51 -1.21
N ARG A 153 -0.64 0.08 -1.63
CA ARG A 153 -0.17 0.05 -3.03
C ARG A 153 0.94 -0.96 -3.28
N CYS A 154 1.60 -1.43 -2.22
CA CYS A 154 2.61 -2.48 -2.29
C CYS A 154 2.56 -3.37 -1.03
N PRO A 155 3.14 -4.59 -1.06
CA PRO A 155 3.14 -5.50 0.07
C PRO A 155 3.79 -4.94 1.35
N THR A 156 4.77 -4.05 1.23
CA THR A 156 5.38 -3.35 2.38
C THR A 156 4.37 -2.42 3.05
N GLU A 157 3.72 -1.53 2.29
CA GLU A 157 2.67 -0.65 2.82
C GLU A 157 1.51 -1.48 3.43
N LEU A 158 1.17 -2.61 2.81
CA LEU A 158 0.16 -3.53 3.30
C LEU A 158 0.53 -4.11 4.68
N ALA A 159 1.76 -4.59 4.83
CA ALA A 159 2.25 -5.13 6.09
C ALA A 159 2.25 -4.04 7.19
N GLU A 160 2.70 -2.82 6.87
CA GLU A 160 2.65 -1.70 7.81
C GLU A 160 1.23 -1.35 8.25
N ALA A 161 0.30 -1.21 7.30
CA ALA A 161 -1.11 -0.92 7.58
C ALA A 161 -1.75 -2.01 8.45
N ALA A 162 -1.46 -3.28 8.15
CA ALA A 162 -1.98 -4.41 8.93
C ALA A 162 -1.40 -4.45 10.36
N ALA A 163 -0.11 -4.14 10.53
CA ALA A 163 0.51 -4.05 11.85
C ALA A 163 -0.08 -2.90 12.68
N VAL A 164 -0.27 -1.72 12.08
CA VAL A 164 -0.94 -0.58 12.74
C VAL A 164 -2.37 -0.92 13.11
N GLY A 165 -3.13 -1.55 12.20
CA GLY A 165 -4.51 -1.97 12.48
C GLY A 165 -4.62 -2.97 13.62
N ALA A 166 -3.75 -3.99 13.63
CA ALA A 166 -3.69 -4.98 14.69
C ALA A 166 -3.33 -4.35 16.04
N ALA A 167 -2.36 -3.41 16.07
CA ALA A 167 -1.98 -2.69 17.28
C ALA A 167 -3.11 -1.80 17.82
N SER A 168 -3.86 -1.16 16.95
CA SER A 168 -5.04 -0.38 17.33
C SER A 168 -6.12 -1.29 17.96
N ILE A 169 -6.39 -2.45 17.37
CA ILE A 169 -7.40 -3.42 17.86
C ILE A 169 -6.99 -3.99 19.23
N THR A 170 -5.72 -4.35 19.42
CA THR A 170 -5.23 -4.94 20.68
C THR A 170 -4.83 -3.91 21.73
N ARG A 171 -4.74 -2.63 21.34
CA ARG A 171 -4.16 -1.53 22.14
C ARG A 171 -2.72 -1.81 22.61
N GLY A 172 -1.99 -2.67 21.90
CA GLY A 172 -0.62 -3.09 22.21
C GLY A 172 0.28 -3.08 20.98
N PRO A 173 1.54 -3.55 21.09
CA PRO A 173 2.41 -3.71 19.94
C PRO A 173 1.87 -4.82 19.02
N ALA A 174 2.10 -4.67 17.72
CA ALA A 174 1.79 -5.69 16.73
C ALA A 174 2.82 -5.70 15.60
N ALA A 175 2.98 -6.87 14.99
CA ALA A 175 3.79 -7.09 13.80
C ALA A 175 2.93 -7.78 12.73
N ALA A 176 3.22 -7.49 11.47
CA ALA A 176 2.58 -8.13 10.33
C ALA A 176 3.62 -8.58 9.31
N PHE A 177 3.33 -9.70 8.66
CA PHE A 177 4.21 -10.33 7.71
C PHE A 177 3.41 -10.80 6.50
N VAL A 178 3.87 -10.45 5.31
CA VAL A 178 3.32 -10.89 4.03
C VAL A 178 4.41 -11.65 3.30
N LEU A 179 4.14 -12.91 2.96
CA LEU A 179 5.09 -13.78 2.26
C LEU A 179 4.89 -13.68 0.75
N GLY A 180 5.99 -13.50 0.01
CA GLY A 180 6.04 -13.65 -1.45
C GLY A 180 6.41 -15.09 -1.85
N GLU A 181 6.04 -15.47 -3.08
CA GLU A 181 6.29 -16.83 -3.62
C GLU A 181 7.79 -17.13 -3.80
N ASP A 182 8.59 -16.10 -4.06
CA ASP A 182 10.05 -16.14 -4.17
C ASP A 182 10.77 -16.30 -2.83
N GLY A 183 10.03 -16.30 -1.72
CA GLY A 183 10.57 -16.36 -0.37
C GLY A 183 10.78 -14.99 0.27
N THR A 184 10.54 -13.89 -0.45
CA THR A 184 10.63 -12.53 0.07
C THR A 184 9.62 -12.33 1.21
N LEU A 185 10.06 -11.66 2.28
CA LEU A 185 9.24 -11.36 3.45
C LEU A 185 9.04 -9.86 3.59
N TYR A 186 7.82 -9.39 3.33
CA TYR A 186 7.42 -8.03 3.61
C TYR A 186 6.93 -7.92 5.05
N ARG A 187 7.37 -6.87 5.76
CA ARG A 187 7.17 -6.73 7.20
C ARG A 187 6.65 -5.35 7.57
N GLY A 188 5.77 -5.31 8.57
CA GLY A 188 5.27 -4.10 9.18
C GLY A 188 5.35 -4.22 10.70
N LEU A 189 5.75 -3.13 11.35
CA LEU A 189 5.82 -3.05 12.81
C LEU A 189 5.07 -1.81 13.29
N SER A 190 4.23 -1.96 14.31
CA SER A 190 3.51 -0.84 14.90
C SER A 190 4.45 0.13 15.64
N ARG A 191 4.13 1.43 15.63
CA ARG A 191 4.94 2.48 16.27
C ARG A 191 5.02 2.41 17.80
N ARG A 192 4.09 1.71 18.47
CA ARG A 192 4.14 1.47 19.93
C ARG A 192 5.18 0.39 20.23
N ARG A 193 6.45 0.77 20.29
CA ARG A 193 7.60 -0.14 20.48
C ARG A 193 8.43 0.22 21.71
N SER A 194 9.02 -0.78 22.36
CA SER A 194 10.20 -0.63 23.25
C SER A 194 11.49 -0.67 22.41
N THR A 195 12.38 0.29 22.65
CA THR A 195 13.51 0.70 21.81
C THR A 195 14.78 -0.16 21.95
N ALA A 196 14.73 -1.30 22.65
CA ALA A 196 15.96 -1.95 23.12
C ALA A 196 16.73 -2.82 22.08
N SER A 197 16.09 -3.46 21.09
CA SER A 197 16.80 -4.20 20.02
C SER A 197 15.90 -4.50 18.81
N LEU A 198 16.40 -4.31 17.58
CA LEU A 198 15.69 -4.66 16.34
C LEU A 198 15.80 -6.17 16.09
N PRO A 199 14.74 -6.84 15.59
CA PRO A 199 14.85 -8.22 15.17
C PRO A 199 15.87 -8.32 14.01
N ASP A 200 16.75 -9.31 14.08
CA ASP A 200 17.72 -9.61 13.01
C ASP A 200 17.07 -10.40 11.86
N ASP A 201 17.78 -10.60 10.75
CA ASP A 201 17.24 -11.34 9.60
C ASP A 201 16.91 -12.80 9.95
N GLY A 202 17.64 -13.41 10.89
CA GLY A 202 17.35 -14.76 11.39
C GLY A 202 15.99 -14.89 12.09
N ALA A 203 15.58 -13.85 12.83
CA ALA A 203 14.27 -13.76 13.45
C ALA A 203 13.14 -13.69 12.42
N HIS A 204 13.35 -12.94 11.33
CA HIS A 204 12.39 -12.82 10.23
C HIS A 204 12.20 -14.15 9.49
N ASP A 205 13.29 -14.84 9.15
CA ASP A 205 13.24 -16.15 8.51
C ASP A 205 12.53 -17.21 9.38
N ALA A 206 12.72 -17.13 10.70
CA ALA A 206 12.03 -18.01 11.63
C ALA A 206 10.51 -17.81 11.61
N VAL A 207 10.03 -16.56 11.53
CA VAL A 207 8.59 -16.25 11.38
C VAL A 207 8.06 -16.77 10.04
N ALA A 208 8.80 -16.59 8.94
CA ALA A 208 8.41 -17.08 7.63
C ALA A 208 8.25 -18.61 7.61
N ARG A 209 9.25 -19.34 8.13
CA ARG A 209 9.19 -20.81 8.26
C ARG A 209 8.03 -21.28 9.13
N LEU A 210 7.82 -20.62 10.28
CA LEU A 210 6.73 -20.95 11.19
C LEU A 210 5.37 -20.73 10.53
N THR A 211 5.19 -19.61 9.85
CA THR A 211 3.97 -19.26 9.13
C THR A 211 3.63 -20.30 8.06
N ARG A 212 4.59 -20.66 7.19
CA ARG A 212 4.39 -21.71 6.18
C ARG A 212 4.05 -23.06 6.81
N ARG A 213 4.76 -23.44 7.88
CA ARG A 213 4.54 -24.73 8.57
C ARG A 213 3.15 -24.82 9.18
N VAL A 214 2.68 -23.75 9.84
CA VAL A 214 1.35 -23.74 10.47
C VAL A 214 0.26 -23.72 9.40
N MET A 215 0.47 -23.03 8.28
CA MET A 215 -0.46 -22.91 7.15
C MET A 215 -0.31 -23.99 6.06
N ALA A 216 0.50 -25.03 6.31
CA ALA A 216 0.67 -26.14 5.38
C ALA A 216 -0.66 -26.88 5.20
N GLY A 217 -1.16 -26.94 3.95
CA GLY A 217 -2.44 -27.58 3.61
C GLY A 217 -3.69 -26.88 4.18
N ARG A 218 -3.60 -25.59 4.56
CA ARG A 218 -4.70 -24.84 5.16
C ARG A 218 -5.05 -23.58 4.36
N THR A 219 -6.34 -23.30 4.28
CA THR A 219 -6.94 -22.07 3.74
C THR A 219 -7.78 -21.38 4.79
N GLY A 220 -8.10 -20.09 4.58
CA GLY A 220 -8.84 -19.27 5.52
C GLY A 220 -7.98 -18.75 6.67
N VAL A 221 -8.64 -18.35 7.75
CA VAL A 221 -8.01 -17.76 8.94
C VAL A 221 -7.77 -18.83 10.01
N HIS A 222 -6.58 -18.82 10.59
CA HIS A 222 -6.20 -19.70 11.69
C HIS A 222 -5.46 -18.92 12.76
N THR A 223 -5.86 -19.09 14.01
CA THR A 223 -5.21 -18.44 15.15
C THR A 223 -4.52 -19.48 16.02
N THR A 224 -3.27 -19.21 16.40
CA THR A 224 -2.48 -20.05 17.30
C THR A 224 -1.69 -19.19 18.29
N VAL A 225 -1.20 -19.80 19.37
CA VAL A 225 -0.30 -19.15 20.33
C VAL A 225 1.03 -19.89 20.32
N VAL A 226 2.10 -19.14 20.13
CA VAL A 226 3.48 -19.62 20.10
C VAL A 226 4.12 -19.21 21.42
N ALA A 227 4.50 -20.19 22.24
CA ALA A 227 5.19 -19.90 23.50
C ALA A 227 6.52 -19.18 23.24
N ALA A 228 6.94 -18.31 24.15
CA ALA A 228 8.08 -17.45 23.91
C ALA A 228 9.42 -18.13 23.59
N PRO A 229 9.76 -19.33 24.10
CA PRO A 229 10.99 -20.01 23.67
C PRO A 229 11.01 -20.36 22.17
N LEU A 230 9.84 -20.39 21.53
CA LEU A 230 9.65 -20.67 20.10
C LEU A 230 9.37 -19.41 19.28
N TRP A 231 9.17 -18.26 19.92
CA TRP A 231 8.95 -16.99 19.24
C TRP A 231 10.27 -16.22 19.11
N PRO A 232 10.63 -15.72 17.92
CA PRO A 232 11.89 -15.00 17.75
C PRO A 232 11.94 -13.71 18.58
N PRO A 233 13.11 -13.35 19.15
CA PRO A 233 13.27 -12.11 19.92
C PRO A 233 13.19 -10.87 19.03
N GLY A 234 13.06 -9.69 19.65
CA GLY A 234 13.12 -8.40 18.94
C GLY A 234 11.77 -7.85 18.42
N PHE A 235 10.72 -8.68 18.37
CA PHE A 235 9.38 -8.23 17.96
C PHE A 235 8.54 -7.61 19.10
N PHE A 236 8.59 -8.20 20.31
CA PHE A 236 7.83 -7.75 21.48
C PHE A 236 8.72 -7.75 22.74
N HIS A 237 8.73 -6.66 23.50
CA HIS A 237 9.34 -6.59 24.83
C HIS A 237 8.43 -5.84 25.81
N ALA A 238 8.36 -6.34 27.04
CA ALA A 238 7.71 -5.68 28.18
C ALA A 238 8.78 -5.09 29.10
N GLU A 239 8.90 -3.77 29.15
CA GLU A 239 9.64 -3.09 30.23
C GLU A 239 8.71 -2.98 31.45
N GLY A 240 8.87 -3.91 32.39
CA GLY A 240 8.40 -3.75 33.77
C GLY A 240 9.58 -3.39 34.68
N PRO A 241 9.42 -2.51 35.68
CA PRO A 241 10.49 -2.16 36.60
C PRO A 241 10.78 -3.35 37.53
N GLY A 242 11.88 -4.05 37.26
CA GLY A 242 12.30 -5.25 38.01
C GLY A 242 12.30 -6.49 37.13
N GLY A 243 13.46 -6.84 36.56
CA GLY A 243 13.64 -7.90 35.56
C GLY A 243 13.45 -9.34 36.08
N THR A 244 12.24 -9.70 36.50
CA THR A 244 11.87 -11.08 36.88
C THR A 244 10.39 -11.38 36.57
N GLY A 245 10.07 -11.91 35.37
CA GLY A 245 8.78 -12.56 35.04
C GLY A 245 8.38 -12.54 33.55
N PRO A 246 7.56 -13.52 33.08
CA PRO A 246 7.89 -14.53 32.08
C PRO A 246 8.02 -14.01 30.64
N GLN A 247 8.79 -14.72 29.81
CA GLN A 247 8.83 -14.50 28.37
C GLN A 247 7.43 -14.76 27.79
N ASP A 248 6.71 -13.70 27.40
CA ASP A 248 5.36 -13.82 26.84
C ASP A 248 5.44 -14.20 25.36
N GLY A 249 4.72 -15.27 25.00
CA GLY A 249 4.64 -15.77 23.64
C GLY A 249 3.97 -14.79 22.66
N ALA A 250 3.79 -15.23 21.42
CA ALA A 250 3.03 -14.47 20.42
C ALA A 250 1.75 -15.20 20.05
N ARG A 251 0.64 -14.47 20.00
CA ARG A 251 -0.58 -14.93 19.33
C ARG A 251 -0.46 -14.58 17.85
N LEU A 252 -0.55 -15.59 17.00
CA LEU A 252 -0.49 -15.45 15.56
C LEU A 252 -1.89 -15.63 14.98
N SER A 253 -2.35 -14.65 14.21
CA SER A 253 -3.50 -14.75 13.32
C SER A 253 -2.97 -14.87 11.91
N LEU A 254 -3.02 -16.08 11.38
CA LEU A 254 -2.53 -16.47 10.07
C LEU A 254 -3.71 -16.52 9.11
N ALA A 255 -3.51 -16.12 7.86
CA ALA A 255 -4.56 -16.21 6.87
C ALA A 255 -4.00 -16.56 5.50
N ARG A 256 -4.77 -17.38 4.76
CA ARG A 256 -4.53 -17.68 3.35
C ARG A 256 -5.84 -17.52 2.59
N ALA A 257 -5.87 -16.67 1.56
CA ALA A 257 -7.09 -16.36 0.82
C ALA A 257 -7.63 -17.59 0.06
N ARG A 258 -6.76 -18.27 -0.70
CA ARG A 258 -7.06 -19.50 -1.43
C ARG A 258 -5.86 -20.46 -1.41
N GLU A 259 -6.10 -21.70 -1.81
CA GLU A 259 -5.03 -22.68 -1.99
C GLU A 259 -4.03 -22.19 -3.07
N GLY A 260 -2.73 -22.41 -2.85
CA GLY A 260 -1.66 -21.93 -3.74
C GLY A 260 -1.08 -20.56 -3.40
N CYS A 261 -1.83 -19.63 -2.80
CA CYS A 261 -1.31 -18.30 -2.45
C CYS A 261 -0.50 -18.33 -1.15
N GLU A 262 0.57 -17.52 -1.06
CA GLU A 262 1.34 -17.41 0.16
C GLU A 262 0.52 -16.82 1.34
N PRO A 263 0.72 -17.32 2.57
CA PRO A 263 -0.03 -16.86 3.74
C PRO A 263 0.51 -15.55 4.32
N VAL A 264 -0.36 -14.82 5.02
CA VAL A 264 0.01 -13.67 5.84
C VAL A 264 -0.02 -14.02 7.33
N CYS A 265 0.75 -13.30 8.14
CA CYS A 265 0.81 -13.48 9.58
C CYS A 265 0.68 -12.15 10.31
N LEU A 266 -0.31 -12.01 11.18
CA LEU A 266 -0.39 -10.93 12.17
C LEU A 266 -0.01 -11.49 13.53
N ALA A 267 1.01 -10.91 14.15
CA ALA A 267 1.51 -11.30 15.46
C ALA A 267 1.23 -10.19 16.49
N VAL A 268 0.72 -10.60 17.65
CA VAL A 268 0.51 -9.72 18.82
C VAL A 268 1.00 -10.46 20.08
N PRO A 269 1.41 -9.77 21.15
CA PRO A 269 1.82 -10.43 22.39
C PRO A 269 0.71 -11.32 22.95
N ALA A 270 1.08 -12.44 23.56
CA ALA A 270 0.13 -13.44 24.03
C ALA A 270 -0.49 -13.15 25.41
N TYR A 271 -0.11 -12.05 26.08
CA TYR A 271 -0.41 -11.68 27.48
C TYR A 271 -1.29 -12.67 28.24
N ALA A 272 -0.67 -13.35 29.21
CA ALA A 272 -1.37 -14.21 30.14
C ALA A 272 -2.41 -13.38 30.92
N GLN A 273 -3.69 -13.61 30.60
CA GLN A 273 -4.90 -12.92 31.08
C GLN A 273 -5.16 -11.55 30.43
N GLY A 274 -6.16 -11.47 29.52
CA GLY A 274 -6.81 -10.18 29.22
C GLY A 274 -7.22 -9.86 27.78
N ILE A 275 -6.94 -10.69 26.76
CA ILE A 275 -7.56 -10.47 25.44
C ILE A 275 -9.02 -10.89 25.51
N HIS A 276 -9.95 -9.93 25.48
CA HIS A 276 -11.36 -10.24 25.29
C HIS A 276 -11.50 -11.15 24.05
N PRO A 277 -12.24 -12.27 24.10
CA PRO A 277 -12.33 -13.23 22.99
C PRO A 277 -12.70 -12.57 21.64
N ASP A 278 -13.41 -11.46 21.69
CA ASP A 278 -13.74 -10.66 20.50
C ASP A 278 -12.52 -10.00 19.84
N THR A 279 -11.55 -9.50 20.59
CA THR A 279 -10.33 -8.87 20.04
C THR A 279 -9.54 -9.87 19.19
N GLY A 280 -9.43 -11.12 19.62
CA GLY A 280 -8.78 -12.18 18.83
C GLY A 280 -9.51 -12.45 17.49
N ARG A 281 -10.85 -12.43 17.52
CA ARG A 281 -11.68 -12.57 16.31
C ARG A 281 -11.51 -11.37 15.37
N LEU A 282 -11.39 -10.15 15.89
CA LEU A 282 -11.16 -8.94 15.08
C LEU A 282 -9.80 -9.00 14.38
N VAL A 283 -8.72 -9.38 15.09
CA VAL A 283 -7.40 -9.55 14.47
C VAL A 283 -7.42 -10.67 13.43
N GLY A 284 -8.16 -11.76 13.66
CA GLY A 284 -8.38 -12.81 12.67
C GLY A 284 -9.09 -12.30 11.40
N ARG A 285 -10.13 -11.47 11.55
CA ARG A 285 -10.81 -10.82 10.42
C ARG A 285 -9.89 -9.88 9.65
N LEU A 286 -9.08 -9.09 10.36
CA LEU A 286 -8.06 -8.24 9.75
C LEU A 286 -7.05 -9.08 8.97
N ALA A 287 -6.56 -10.19 9.53
CA ALA A 287 -5.65 -11.10 8.83
C ALA A 287 -6.26 -11.64 7.54
N GLY A 288 -7.55 -12.02 7.56
CA GLY A 288 -8.28 -12.43 6.36
C GLY A 288 -8.35 -11.32 5.30
N ALA A 289 -8.64 -10.08 5.70
CA ALA A 289 -8.65 -8.93 4.80
C ALA A 289 -7.25 -8.63 4.24
N THR A 290 -6.20 -8.75 5.07
CA THR A 290 -4.80 -8.60 4.67
C THR A 290 -4.40 -9.68 3.67
N ALA A 291 -4.85 -10.92 3.83
CA ALA A 291 -4.57 -12.00 2.88
C ALA A 291 -5.18 -11.72 1.50
N LEU A 292 -6.42 -11.24 1.44
CA LEU A 292 -7.08 -10.87 0.19
C LEU A 292 -6.38 -9.69 -0.51
N ALA A 293 -5.96 -8.69 0.26
CA ALA A 293 -5.20 -7.56 -0.28
C ALA A 293 -3.78 -7.99 -0.75
N ALA A 294 -3.12 -8.88 0.00
CA ALA A 294 -1.81 -9.42 -0.35
C ALA A 294 -1.85 -10.18 -1.67
N GLU A 295 -2.87 -11.03 -1.87
CA GLU A 295 -3.04 -11.78 -3.11
C GLU A 295 -3.04 -10.86 -4.34
N ARG A 296 -3.83 -9.79 -4.31
CA ARG A 296 -3.90 -8.80 -5.40
C ARG A 296 -2.53 -8.16 -5.66
N LEU A 297 -1.84 -7.74 -4.60
CA LEU A 297 -0.56 -7.03 -4.71
C LEU A 297 0.58 -7.93 -5.18
N LEU A 298 0.66 -9.16 -4.65
CA LEU A 298 1.68 -10.14 -5.04
C LEU A 298 1.47 -10.63 -6.47
N MET A 299 0.22 -10.84 -6.91
CA MET A 299 -0.08 -11.21 -8.29
C MET A 299 0.34 -10.11 -9.26
N TYR A 300 0.06 -8.85 -8.92
CA TYR A 300 0.52 -7.70 -9.71
C TYR A 300 2.06 -7.62 -9.76
N GLU A 301 2.76 -7.84 -8.65
CA GLU A 301 4.23 -7.90 -8.62
C GLU A 301 4.78 -9.03 -9.50
N MET A 302 4.15 -10.21 -9.48
CA MET A 302 4.55 -11.35 -10.30
C MET A 302 4.33 -11.08 -11.79
N GLU A 303 3.15 -10.62 -12.19
CA GLU A 303 2.84 -10.26 -13.58
C GLU A 303 3.86 -9.24 -14.12
N ARG A 304 4.16 -8.22 -13.30
CA ARG A 304 5.19 -7.23 -13.61
C ARG A 304 6.58 -7.84 -13.73
N HIS A 305 6.96 -8.72 -12.80
CA HIS A 305 8.28 -9.37 -12.84
C HIS A 305 8.45 -10.23 -14.10
N ILE A 306 7.41 -10.98 -14.49
CA ILE A 306 7.38 -11.77 -15.72
C ILE A 306 7.50 -10.85 -16.94
N ALA A 307 6.70 -9.79 -17.01
CA ALA A 307 6.71 -8.80 -18.08
C ALA A 307 8.11 -8.20 -18.32
N LEU A 308 8.75 -7.68 -17.26
CA LEU A 308 10.10 -7.10 -17.32
C LEU A 308 11.16 -8.14 -17.71
N THR A 309 11.01 -9.38 -17.23
CA THR A 309 11.94 -10.47 -17.56
C THR A 309 11.83 -10.85 -19.04
N LEU A 310 10.61 -10.95 -19.57
CA LEU A 310 10.37 -11.21 -21.00
C LEU A 310 10.91 -10.07 -21.87
N GLN A 311 10.64 -8.82 -21.52
CA GLN A 311 11.14 -7.65 -22.23
C GLN A 311 12.68 -7.64 -22.29
N ARG A 312 13.36 -7.88 -21.17
CA ARG A 312 14.83 -8.01 -21.14
C ARG A 312 15.34 -9.15 -22.02
N SER A 313 14.58 -10.24 -22.15
CA SER A 313 14.93 -11.36 -23.03
C SER A 313 14.80 -11.01 -24.52
N PHE A 314 13.99 -10.01 -24.87
CA PHE A 314 13.78 -9.54 -26.24
C PHE A 314 14.90 -8.63 -26.76
N LEU A 315 15.72 -8.07 -25.88
CA LEU A 315 16.84 -7.21 -26.25
C LEU A 315 18.14 -8.02 -26.46
N PRO A 316 19.05 -7.58 -27.34
CA PRO A 316 20.33 -8.27 -27.50
C PRO A 316 21.14 -8.24 -26.20
N THR A 317 21.66 -9.40 -25.80
CA THR A 317 22.54 -9.54 -24.63
C THR A 317 23.94 -8.95 -24.88
N HIS A 318 24.34 -8.86 -26.15
CA HIS A 318 25.64 -8.34 -26.58
C HIS A 318 25.50 -7.50 -27.84
N VAL A 319 26.18 -6.35 -27.85
CA VAL A 319 26.41 -5.54 -29.04
C VAL A 319 27.64 -6.12 -29.76
N PRO A 320 27.57 -6.39 -31.07
CA PRO A 320 28.73 -6.92 -31.80
C PRO A 320 29.89 -5.92 -31.76
N GLN A 321 31.09 -6.41 -31.43
CA GLN A 321 32.32 -5.65 -31.59
C GLN A 321 32.73 -5.69 -33.05
N LEU A 322 32.88 -4.52 -33.66
CA LEU A 322 33.17 -4.38 -35.08
C LEU A 322 34.51 -3.68 -35.27
N PRO A 323 35.44 -4.26 -36.05
CA PRO A 323 36.70 -3.60 -36.38
C PRO A 323 36.44 -2.23 -37.00
N GLY A 324 37.10 -1.19 -36.50
CA GLY A 324 36.94 0.18 -37.01
C GLY A 324 35.74 0.94 -36.45
N THR A 325 34.98 0.40 -35.50
CA THR A 325 33.89 1.14 -34.83
C THR A 325 33.79 0.84 -33.34
N GLU A 326 33.51 1.86 -32.55
CA GLU A 326 33.08 1.73 -31.15
C GLU A 326 31.56 1.94 -31.08
N VAL A 327 30.83 0.94 -30.57
CA VAL A 327 29.37 1.01 -30.41
C VAL A 327 29.02 0.85 -28.94
N VAL A 328 28.29 1.82 -28.40
CA VAL A 328 27.75 1.76 -27.04
C VAL A 328 26.24 1.81 -27.10
N VAL A 329 25.61 0.93 -26.31
CA VAL A 329 24.18 0.97 -26.09
C VAL A 329 23.89 1.08 -24.59
N ARG A 330 22.87 1.86 -24.25
CA ARG A 330 22.25 1.90 -22.93
C ARG A 330 20.76 1.71 -23.08
N TYR A 331 20.18 0.90 -22.21
CA TYR A 331 18.75 0.67 -22.16
C TYR A 331 18.29 0.73 -20.71
N GLU A 332 17.42 1.68 -20.39
CA GLU A 332 16.82 1.84 -19.06
C GLU A 332 15.30 1.67 -19.20
N PRO A 333 14.72 0.62 -18.61
CA PRO A 333 13.27 0.42 -18.67
C PRO A 333 12.54 1.50 -17.84
N ALA A 334 11.32 1.83 -18.27
CA ALA A 334 10.46 2.80 -17.62
C ALA A 334 10.19 2.48 -16.13
N SER A 335 9.87 3.51 -15.35
CA SER A 335 9.72 3.41 -13.90
C SER A 335 8.38 2.78 -13.45
N ARG A 336 8.01 2.91 -12.16
CA ARG A 336 7.21 1.93 -11.41
C ARG A 336 5.78 1.60 -11.91
N ASP A 337 5.22 2.35 -12.84
CA ASP A 337 3.79 2.31 -13.17
C ASP A 337 3.47 1.92 -14.63
N THR A 338 4.48 1.61 -15.45
CA THR A 338 4.31 1.41 -16.89
C THR A 338 4.42 -0.05 -17.33
N GLU A 339 3.59 -0.38 -18.31
CA GLU A 339 3.54 -1.67 -19.00
C GLU A 339 4.81 -1.87 -19.87
N ILE A 340 4.95 -3.06 -20.47
CA ILE A 340 6.10 -3.44 -21.31
C ILE A 340 6.26 -2.44 -22.47
N GLY A 341 7.42 -1.81 -22.62
CA GLY A 341 7.63 -0.83 -23.70
C GLY A 341 8.01 -1.44 -25.06
N GLY A 342 7.82 -0.63 -26.09
CA GLY A 342 7.99 -0.95 -27.51
C GLY A 342 9.38 -0.65 -28.06
N ASP A 343 10.23 0.00 -27.27
CA ASP A 343 11.57 0.44 -27.64
C ASP A 343 12.51 -0.72 -27.98
N PHE A 344 13.24 -0.58 -29.09
CA PHE A 344 14.27 -1.52 -29.47
C PHE A 344 15.44 -0.86 -30.18
N TYR A 345 16.54 -1.59 -30.21
CA TYR A 345 17.71 -1.25 -31.00
C TYR A 345 18.30 -2.49 -31.68
N ALA A 346 19.04 -2.24 -32.75
CA ALA A 346 19.88 -3.24 -33.39
C ALA A 346 21.20 -2.63 -33.83
N ALA A 347 22.27 -3.42 -33.74
CA ALA A 347 23.54 -3.16 -34.38
C ALA A 347 23.95 -4.46 -35.08
N LEU A 348 24.08 -4.42 -36.41
CA LEU A 348 24.26 -5.57 -37.27
C LEU A 348 25.46 -5.36 -38.17
N HIS A 349 26.31 -6.38 -38.27
CA HIS A 349 27.34 -6.41 -39.30
C HIS A 349 26.73 -6.80 -40.64
N THR A 350 27.09 -6.07 -41.69
CA THR A 350 26.61 -6.32 -43.04
C THR A 350 27.78 -6.40 -44.02
N SER A 351 27.53 -6.81 -45.26
CA SER A 351 28.54 -6.76 -46.32
C SER A 351 28.95 -5.34 -46.73
N GLN A 352 28.19 -4.31 -46.31
CA GLN A 352 28.39 -2.91 -46.66
C GLN A 352 28.79 -2.02 -45.47
N GLY A 353 29.06 -2.63 -44.30
CA GLY A 353 29.42 -1.92 -43.07
C GLY A 353 28.50 -2.23 -41.90
N LEU A 354 28.44 -1.31 -40.94
CA LEU A 354 27.63 -1.41 -39.73
C LEU A 354 26.25 -0.82 -39.95
N LEU A 355 25.21 -1.63 -39.81
CA LEU A 355 23.83 -1.17 -39.78
C LEU A 355 23.37 -1.00 -38.33
N THR A 356 22.98 0.20 -37.95
CA THR A 356 22.34 0.48 -36.67
C THR A 356 20.87 0.83 -36.85
N ALA A 357 20.07 0.50 -35.84
CA ALA A 357 18.66 0.77 -35.80
C ALA A 357 18.23 1.14 -34.39
N ILE A 358 17.32 2.10 -34.29
CA ILE A 358 16.55 2.38 -33.09
C ILE A 358 15.10 2.62 -33.50
N GLY A 359 14.15 2.19 -32.69
CA GLY A 359 12.74 2.40 -33.00
C GLY A 359 11.86 2.14 -31.80
N ASP A 360 10.62 2.58 -31.92
CA ASP A 360 9.58 2.41 -30.93
C ASP A 360 8.28 1.98 -31.61
N VAL A 361 7.62 0.98 -31.04
CA VAL A 361 6.32 0.49 -31.49
C VAL A 361 5.23 1.17 -30.68
N VAL A 362 4.25 1.77 -31.37
CA VAL A 362 3.19 2.52 -30.70
C VAL A 362 2.43 1.65 -29.69
N GLY A 363 2.47 2.10 -28.44
CA GLY A 363 1.78 1.54 -27.28
C GLY A 363 2.71 0.72 -26.37
N HIS A 364 2.33 0.63 -25.10
CA HIS A 364 3.12 -0.04 -24.06
C HIS A 364 2.43 -1.35 -23.65
N SER A 365 2.58 -2.44 -24.42
CA SER A 365 1.90 -3.71 -24.09
C SER A 365 2.72 -4.92 -24.51
N LEU A 366 2.40 -6.11 -23.98
CA LEU A 366 3.02 -7.37 -24.42
C LEU A 366 2.86 -7.59 -25.93
N ASP A 367 1.75 -7.12 -26.52
CA ASP A 367 1.52 -7.15 -27.96
C ASP A 367 2.49 -6.23 -28.71
N ALA A 368 2.67 -4.99 -28.25
CA ALA A 368 3.66 -4.06 -28.82
C ALA A 368 5.08 -4.63 -28.73
N ALA A 369 5.43 -5.25 -27.61
CA ALA A 369 6.72 -5.93 -27.43
C ALA A 369 6.90 -7.12 -28.39
N THR A 370 5.81 -7.84 -28.71
CA THR A 370 5.85 -8.94 -29.69
C THR A 370 6.11 -8.40 -31.10
N VAL A 371 5.43 -7.32 -31.49
CA VAL A 371 5.66 -6.63 -32.77
C VAL A 371 7.09 -6.09 -32.86
N MET A 372 7.60 -5.50 -31.77
CA MET A 372 9.00 -5.06 -31.67
C MET A 372 9.98 -6.21 -31.95
N VAL A 373 9.76 -7.37 -31.34
CA VAL A 373 10.57 -8.58 -31.57
C VAL A 373 10.51 -9.01 -33.04
N GLU A 374 9.32 -8.99 -33.65
CA GLU A 374 9.15 -9.33 -35.06
C GLU A 374 9.88 -8.35 -35.99
N ILE A 375 9.74 -7.03 -35.77
CA ILE A 375 10.47 -6.00 -36.53
C ILE A 375 11.98 -6.25 -36.44
N ARG A 376 12.49 -6.51 -35.22
CA ARG A 376 13.93 -6.72 -35.01
C ARG A 376 14.45 -7.98 -35.69
N HIS A 377 13.71 -9.08 -35.67
CA HIS A 377 14.10 -10.31 -36.36
C HIS A 377 13.94 -10.20 -37.87
N ALA A 378 12.90 -9.53 -38.36
CA ALA A 378 12.72 -9.25 -39.77
C ALA A 378 13.81 -8.33 -40.31
N LEU A 379 14.20 -7.29 -39.56
CA LEU A 379 15.33 -6.42 -39.89
C LEU A 379 16.61 -7.26 -40.05
N ARG A 380 16.90 -8.15 -39.11
CA ARG A 380 18.03 -9.08 -39.19
C ARG A 380 17.99 -9.96 -40.45
N ALA A 381 16.81 -10.50 -40.79
CA ALA A 381 16.65 -11.36 -41.95
C ALA A 381 16.80 -10.58 -43.27
N TYR A 382 16.11 -9.44 -43.42
CA TYR A 382 16.17 -8.62 -44.63
C TYR A 382 17.55 -8.03 -44.87
N CYS A 383 18.27 -7.70 -43.79
CA CYS A 383 19.64 -7.18 -43.86
C CYS A 383 20.64 -8.17 -44.47
N LEU A 384 20.38 -9.49 -44.39
CA LEU A 384 21.21 -10.49 -45.07
C LEU A 384 21.08 -10.44 -46.60
N GLU A 385 19.94 -9.99 -47.10
CA GLU A 385 19.68 -9.90 -48.54
C GLU A 385 20.09 -8.54 -49.11
N ASP A 386 19.67 -7.46 -48.45
CA ASP A 386 19.93 -6.09 -48.87
C ASP A 386 20.03 -5.18 -47.64
N PRO A 387 21.23 -4.69 -47.27
CA PRO A 387 21.42 -3.83 -46.11
C PRO A 387 21.05 -2.37 -46.38
N ASP A 388 20.59 -2.01 -47.59
CA ASP A 388 20.21 -0.64 -47.92
C ASP A 388 19.07 -0.11 -47.01
N PRO A 389 19.26 1.02 -46.31
CA PRO A 389 18.25 1.55 -45.38
C PRO A 389 16.88 1.81 -46.00
N ALA A 390 16.80 2.21 -47.28
CA ALA A 390 15.52 2.46 -47.95
C ALA A 390 14.79 1.13 -48.22
N ALA A 391 15.51 0.13 -48.74
CA ALA A 391 14.98 -1.21 -48.98
C ALA A 391 14.50 -1.87 -47.68
N LEU A 392 15.28 -1.76 -46.61
CA LEU A 392 14.92 -2.27 -45.29
C LEU A 392 13.66 -1.61 -44.73
N ALA A 393 13.60 -0.28 -44.75
CA ALA A 393 12.42 0.46 -44.29
C ALA A 393 11.16 0.07 -45.09
N HIS A 394 11.27 -0.12 -46.40
CA HIS A 394 10.15 -0.54 -47.25
C HIS A 394 9.67 -1.97 -46.95
N ARG A 395 10.59 -2.91 -46.75
CA ARG A 395 10.25 -4.32 -46.42
C ARG A 395 9.62 -4.43 -45.03
N LEU A 396 10.13 -3.68 -44.06
CA LEU A 396 9.55 -3.62 -42.71
C LEU A 396 8.16 -2.97 -42.72
N ASP A 397 7.97 -1.89 -43.47
CA ASP A 397 6.67 -1.25 -43.64
C ASP A 397 5.64 -2.20 -44.26
N THR A 398 6.06 -2.97 -45.27
CA THR A 398 5.22 -3.99 -45.92
C THR A 398 4.89 -5.13 -44.96
N MET A 399 5.85 -5.58 -44.16
CA MET A 399 5.64 -6.60 -43.12
C MET A 399 4.60 -6.12 -42.10
N LEU A 400 4.76 -4.89 -41.59
CA LEU A 400 3.86 -4.32 -40.60
C LEU A 400 2.43 -4.21 -41.14
N GLN A 401 2.24 -3.67 -42.35
CA GLN A 401 0.92 -3.59 -42.99
C GLN A 401 0.26 -4.97 -43.18
N ARG A 402 1.06 -6.00 -43.45
CA ARG A 402 0.53 -7.33 -43.76
C ARG A 402 0.14 -8.13 -42.52
N TYR A 403 0.96 -8.09 -41.48
CA TYR A 403 0.78 -8.93 -40.29
C TYR A 403 0.21 -8.16 -39.10
N HIS A 404 0.40 -6.84 -39.04
CA HIS A 404 0.00 -5.95 -37.94
C HIS A 404 -0.67 -4.66 -38.45
N PRO A 405 -1.81 -4.74 -39.15
CA PRO A 405 -2.43 -3.60 -39.86
C PRO A 405 -2.93 -2.47 -38.95
N GLU A 406 -3.10 -2.73 -37.65
CA GLU A 406 -3.54 -1.73 -36.65
C GLU A 406 -2.37 -1.11 -35.87
N ARG A 407 -1.13 -1.52 -36.18
CA ARG A 407 0.07 -1.06 -35.47
C ARG A 407 0.93 -0.19 -36.37
N THR A 408 1.56 0.79 -35.76
CA THR A 408 2.59 1.63 -36.37
C THR A 408 3.83 1.62 -35.50
N ALA A 409 4.97 1.96 -36.09
CA ALA A 409 6.23 2.06 -35.38
C ALA A 409 7.08 3.20 -35.95
N THR A 410 7.81 3.87 -35.07
CA THR A 410 8.92 4.74 -35.46
C THR A 410 10.17 3.87 -35.67
N LEU A 411 11.01 4.23 -36.63
CA LEU A 411 12.29 3.55 -36.85
C LEU A 411 13.30 4.50 -37.49
N CYS A 412 14.52 4.55 -36.97
CA CYS A 412 15.66 5.16 -37.65
C CYS A 412 16.71 4.10 -37.94
N LEU A 413 17.18 4.06 -39.19
CA LEU A 413 18.22 3.16 -39.68
C LEU A 413 19.42 3.99 -40.14
N ALA A 414 20.63 3.59 -39.74
CA ALA A 414 21.88 4.17 -40.25
C ALA A 414 22.81 3.05 -40.72
N LEU A 415 23.18 3.06 -42.00
CA LEU A 415 24.22 2.18 -42.56
C LEU A 415 25.51 2.98 -42.67
N ILE A 416 26.54 2.56 -41.93
CA ILE A 416 27.82 3.23 -41.77
C ILE A 416 28.91 2.37 -42.38
N ASP A 417 29.59 2.88 -43.39
CA ASP A 417 30.83 2.32 -43.91
C ASP A 417 31.99 2.75 -42.99
N PRO A 418 32.62 1.82 -42.26
CA PRO A 418 33.67 2.16 -41.30
C PRO A 418 34.97 2.62 -41.95
N GLU A 419 35.22 2.29 -43.23
CA GLU A 419 36.45 2.67 -43.93
C GLU A 419 36.37 4.10 -44.45
N THR A 420 35.22 4.49 -45.01
CA THR A 420 35.04 5.80 -45.64
C THR A 420 34.30 6.82 -44.77
N GLY A 421 33.65 6.35 -43.69
CA GLY A 421 32.74 7.14 -42.86
C GLY A 421 31.43 7.49 -43.56
N ARG A 422 31.20 7.05 -44.80
CA ARG A 422 29.93 7.28 -45.51
C ARG A 422 28.79 6.65 -44.73
N THR A 423 27.81 7.48 -44.39
CA THR A 423 26.66 7.09 -43.59
C THR A 423 25.38 7.42 -44.35
N ARG A 424 24.51 6.43 -44.51
CA ARG A 424 23.19 6.58 -45.15
C ARG A 424 22.11 6.35 -44.11
N VAL A 425 21.19 7.31 -43.97
CA VAL A 425 20.18 7.31 -42.90
C VAL A 425 18.78 7.32 -43.49
N ALA A 426 17.99 6.30 -43.16
CA ALA A 426 16.55 6.28 -43.44
C ALA A 426 15.78 6.46 -42.13
N ASN A 427 14.88 7.43 -42.09
CA ASN A 427 14.07 7.72 -40.91
C ASN A 427 12.57 7.53 -41.22
N ALA A 428 11.90 6.72 -40.41
CA ALA A 428 10.49 6.39 -40.45
C ALA A 428 9.75 7.02 -39.26
N GLY A 429 9.80 8.36 -39.17
CA GLY A 429 9.07 9.13 -38.16
C GLY A 429 9.68 9.10 -36.76
N HIS A 430 10.90 8.60 -36.60
CA HIS A 430 11.64 8.61 -35.34
C HIS A 430 12.42 9.91 -35.15
N ILE A 431 12.99 10.12 -33.96
CA ILE A 431 13.91 11.22 -33.71
C ILE A 431 15.13 11.07 -34.63
N PRO A 432 15.51 12.11 -35.40
CA PRO A 432 16.67 12.03 -36.29
C PRO A 432 17.97 11.81 -35.50
N PRO A 433 18.99 11.13 -36.06
CA PRO A 433 20.27 10.97 -35.40
C PRO A 433 20.97 12.31 -35.19
N LEU A 434 21.63 12.44 -34.05
CA LEU A 434 22.47 13.58 -33.70
C LEU A 434 23.93 13.26 -34.01
N VAL A 435 24.62 14.09 -34.77
CA VAL A 435 26.07 14.00 -34.97
C VAL A 435 26.76 14.97 -34.04
N VAL A 436 27.62 14.46 -33.16
CA VAL A 436 28.39 15.25 -32.19
C VAL A 436 29.85 15.23 -32.59
N GLY A 437 30.38 16.39 -32.98
CA GLY A 437 31.79 16.59 -33.29
C GLY A 437 32.66 16.70 -32.03
N ASP A 438 33.97 16.56 -32.22
CA ASP A 438 34.98 16.82 -31.17
C ASP A 438 35.27 18.32 -30.98
N ASP A 439 34.80 19.17 -31.89
CA ASP A 439 34.88 20.63 -31.83
C ASP A 439 33.74 21.27 -31.01
N GLY A 440 32.92 20.45 -30.35
CA GLY A 440 31.75 20.89 -29.60
C GLY A 440 30.54 21.23 -30.47
N THR A 441 30.57 20.89 -31.77
CA THR A 441 29.38 20.97 -32.62
C THR A 441 28.46 19.77 -32.38
N ALA A 442 27.16 19.98 -32.44
CA ALA A 442 26.17 18.93 -32.35
C ALA A 442 24.95 19.30 -33.21
N ASP A 443 24.69 18.55 -34.26
CA ASP A 443 23.62 18.84 -35.22
C ASP A 443 22.83 17.59 -35.59
N TYR A 444 21.50 17.71 -35.62
CA TYR A 444 20.62 16.64 -36.08
C TYR A 444 20.69 16.51 -37.60
N LEU A 445 20.72 15.27 -38.10
CA LEU A 445 20.62 15.03 -39.53
C LEU A 445 19.20 15.38 -40.04
N ASP A 446 19.09 15.99 -41.22
CA ASP A 446 17.79 16.20 -41.89
C ASP A 446 17.30 14.88 -42.54
N ALA A 447 17.04 13.89 -41.69
CA ALA A 447 16.46 12.61 -42.06
C ALA A 447 15.03 12.54 -41.52
N LYS A 448 14.04 12.45 -42.41
CA LYS A 448 12.62 12.47 -42.10
C LYS A 448 11.86 11.46 -42.95
N GLY A 449 10.70 11.02 -42.50
CA GLY A 449 9.83 10.14 -43.25
C GLY A 449 8.59 9.72 -42.43
N PRO A 450 7.60 9.08 -43.06
CA PRO A 450 6.40 8.60 -42.37
C PRO A 450 6.72 7.40 -41.46
N LEU A 451 5.89 7.22 -40.42
CA LEU A 451 5.90 6.02 -39.56
C LEU A 451 5.80 4.74 -40.39
N LEU A 452 6.35 3.64 -39.88
CA LEU A 452 6.09 2.30 -40.41
C LEU A 452 4.61 1.93 -40.22
N GLY A 453 4.05 1.18 -41.16
CA GLY A 453 2.67 0.65 -41.12
C GLY A 453 1.64 1.48 -41.89
N LEU A 454 2.01 2.68 -42.36
CA LEU A 454 1.07 3.59 -43.05
C LEU A 454 0.98 3.35 -44.57
N GLY A 455 1.94 2.64 -45.17
CA GLY A 455 1.98 2.41 -46.62
C GLY A 455 2.18 3.67 -47.47
N LEU A 456 2.77 4.70 -46.86
CA LEU A 456 3.10 5.96 -47.54
C LEU A 456 4.47 5.87 -48.23
N GLY A 457 4.61 6.61 -49.33
CA GLY A 457 5.91 6.77 -50.00
C GLY A 457 6.94 7.40 -49.06
N ARG A 458 8.19 6.90 -49.10
CA ARG A 458 9.30 7.34 -48.25
C ARG A 458 10.33 8.12 -49.08
N PRO A 459 10.97 9.15 -48.51
CA PRO A 459 12.07 9.84 -49.18
C PRO A 459 13.31 8.95 -49.26
N GLU A 460 14.24 9.33 -50.15
CA GLU A 460 15.57 8.70 -50.23
C GLU A 460 16.35 8.89 -48.92
N PRO A 461 17.23 7.94 -48.55
CA PRO A 461 18.08 8.08 -47.37
C PRO A 461 18.97 9.33 -47.44
N THR A 462 19.07 10.03 -46.31
CA THR A 462 19.98 11.16 -46.16
C THR A 462 21.41 10.65 -46.09
N GLU A 463 22.31 11.17 -46.92
CA GLU A 463 23.73 10.82 -46.90
C GLU A 463 24.55 11.86 -46.14
N THR A 464 25.51 11.38 -45.35
CA THR A 464 26.53 12.21 -44.68
C THR A 464 27.86 11.45 -44.60
N VAL A 465 28.91 12.11 -44.13
CA VAL A 465 30.22 11.50 -43.88
C VAL A 465 30.63 11.78 -42.45
N LEU A 466 30.72 10.73 -41.64
CA LEU A 466 31.23 10.79 -40.27
C LEU A 466 32.75 10.82 -40.29
N ARG A 467 33.35 11.77 -39.57
CA ARG A 467 34.80 11.79 -39.34
C ARG A 467 35.17 10.76 -38.26
N PRO A 468 36.44 10.33 -38.19
CA PRO A 468 36.91 9.39 -37.16
C PRO A 468 36.60 9.79 -35.72
N THR A 469 36.47 11.09 -35.44
CA THR A 469 36.17 11.63 -34.11
C THR A 469 34.68 11.90 -33.88
N ASP A 470 33.86 11.84 -34.93
CA ASP A 470 32.44 12.18 -34.82
C ASP A 470 31.69 11.03 -34.13
N ARG A 471 30.74 11.41 -33.28
CA ARG A 471 29.88 10.48 -32.54
C ARG A 471 28.46 10.60 -33.10
N LEU A 472 27.95 9.54 -33.70
CA LEU A 472 26.55 9.43 -34.10
C LEU A 472 25.73 8.92 -32.92
N LEU A 473 24.75 9.69 -32.46
CA LEU A 473 23.86 9.36 -31.37
C LEU A 473 22.43 9.16 -31.90
N MET A 474 21.81 8.07 -31.50
CA MET A 474 20.40 7.75 -31.76
C MET A 474 19.73 7.50 -30.40
N VAL A 475 18.56 8.08 -30.18
CA VAL A 475 17.82 7.96 -28.92
C VAL A 475 16.33 7.75 -29.18
N THR A 476 15.66 7.02 -28.30
CA THR A 476 14.19 7.01 -28.25
C THR A 476 13.67 8.27 -27.53
N ASP A 477 12.39 8.56 -27.73
CA ASP A 477 11.71 9.71 -27.14
C ASP A 477 11.59 9.58 -25.63
N GLY A 478 11.52 8.38 -25.05
CA GLY A 478 11.50 8.21 -23.59
C GLY A 478 12.70 8.82 -22.85
N LEU A 479 13.83 9.11 -23.52
CA LEU A 479 14.92 9.90 -22.94
C LEU A 479 14.53 11.37 -22.69
N ILE A 480 13.80 11.99 -23.61
CA ILE A 480 13.61 13.45 -23.68
C ILE A 480 12.16 13.89 -23.54
N GLU A 481 11.20 13.00 -23.78
CA GLU A 481 9.79 13.28 -23.72
C GLU A 481 9.37 13.58 -22.28
N THR A 482 8.75 14.75 -22.12
CA THR A 482 8.30 15.26 -20.83
C THR A 482 6.93 15.88 -21.02
N ARG A 483 5.92 15.42 -20.27
CA ARG A 483 4.54 15.91 -20.39
C ARG A 483 4.49 17.44 -20.30
N GLY A 484 3.84 18.06 -21.28
CA GLY A 484 3.66 19.51 -21.35
C GLY A 484 4.87 20.29 -21.90
N THR A 485 5.94 19.61 -22.33
CA THR A 485 7.07 20.23 -23.04
C THR A 485 7.03 19.83 -24.51
N ASP A 486 7.24 20.79 -25.41
CA ASP A 486 7.36 20.51 -26.85
C ASP A 486 8.61 19.64 -27.10
N LEU A 487 8.48 18.61 -27.93
CA LEU A 487 9.58 17.72 -28.30
C LEU A 487 10.74 18.49 -28.92
N ALA A 488 10.49 19.52 -29.73
CA ALA A 488 11.55 20.32 -30.34
C ALA A 488 12.42 21.05 -29.31
N VAL A 489 11.82 21.51 -28.21
CA VAL A 489 12.55 22.14 -27.09
C VAL A 489 13.40 21.10 -26.36
N SER A 490 12.84 19.91 -26.13
CA SER A 490 13.55 18.81 -25.47
C SER A 490 14.72 18.30 -26.32
N MET A 491 14.56 18.24 -27.64
CA MET A 491 15.62 17.93 -28.59
C MET A 491 16.75 18.96 -28.57
N GLU A 492 16.45 20.25 -28.43
CA GLU A 492 17.48 21.29 -28.34
C GLU A 492 18.26 21.20 -27.01
N HIS A 493 17.58 20.90 -25.91
CA HIS A 493 18.26 20.63 -24.63
C HIS A 493 19.17 19.40 -24.71
N LEU A 494 18.72 18.32 -25.38
CA LEU A 494 19.55 17.15 -25.61
C LEU A 494 20.77 17.48 -26.46
N ARG A 495 20.59 18.25 -27.54
CA ARG A 495 21.66 18.69 -28.44
C ARG A 495 22.74 19.48 -27.69
N ALA A 496 22.32 20.44 -26.85
CA ALA A 496 23.23 21.24 -26.03
C ALA A 496 23.99 20.38 -25.02
N ALA A 497 23.30 19.48 -24.31
CA ALA A 497 23.94 18.57 -23.35
C ALA A 497 24.93 17.60 -24.01
N ALA A 498 24.61 17.13 -25.23
CA ALA A 498 25.49 16.26 -26.01
C ALA A 498 26.75 16.99 -26.50
N ALA A 499 26.62 18.27 -26.89
CA ALA A 499 27.75 19.11 -27.27
C ALA A 499 28.75 19.32 -26.12
N ASP A 500 28.24 19.47 -24.89
CA ASP A 500 29.05 19.66 -23.68
C ASP A 500 29.59 18.33 -23.09
N ALA A 501 29.18 17.19 -23.64
CA ALA A 501 29.57 15.88 -23.11
C ALA A 501 31.05 15.56 -23.37
N PRO A 502 31.76 14.91 -22.41
CA PRO A 502 33.15 14.52 -22.60
C PRO A 502 33.37 13.65 -23.85
N PRO A 503 34.59 13.63 -24.43
CA PRO A 503 34.92 12.77 -25.56
C PRO A 503 34.65 11.29 -25.27
N GLY A 504 34.28 10.55 -26.32
CA GLY A 504 33.97 9.12 -26.26
C GLY A 504 32.46 8.82 -26.20
N VAL A 505 32.07 7.69 -26.80
CA VAL A 505 30.65 7.30 -26.91
C VAL A 505 30.05 6.84 -25.58
N ALA A 506 30.83 6.17 -24.73
CA ALA A 506 30.38 5.76 -23.40
C ALA A 506 30.09 6.97 -22.50
N ALA A 507 31.02 7.93 -22.45
CA ALA A 507 30.86 9.15 -21.66
C ALA A 507 29.66 9.97 -22.13
N LEU A 508 29.45 10.08 -23.45
CA LEU A 508 28.27 10.73 -24.04
C LEU A 508 26.97 10.09 -23.52
N CYS A 509 26.81 8.77 -23.64
CA CYS A 509 25.60 8.09 -23.17
C CYS A 509 25.37 8.25 -21.66
N ASP A 510 26.43 8.10 -20.85
CA ASP A 510 26.32 8.18 -19.39
C ASP A 510 25.99 9.62 -18.91
N THR A 511 26.53 10.65 -19.58
CA THR A 511 26.15 12.05 -19.33
C THR A 511 24.68 12.29 -19.63
N LEU A 512 24.19 11.84 -20.79
CA LEU A 512 22.79 12.02 -21.16
C LEU A 512 21.83 11.29 -20.23
N LEU A 513 22.16 10.06 -19.81
CA LEU A 513 21.38 9.34 -18.81
C LEU A 513 21.37 10.05 -17.46
N THR A 514 22.46 10.67 -17.05
CA THR A 514 22.51 11.44 -15.80
C THR A 514 21.67 12.71 -15.88
N CYS A 515 21.68 13.39 -17.03
CA CYS A 515 20.90 14.62 -17.23
C CYS A 515 19.40 14.36 -17.39
N PHE A 516 19.03 13.26 -18.08
CA PHE A 516 17.67 13.04 -18.54
C PHE A 516 17.02 11.74 -18.05
N GLY A 517 17.76 10.73 -17.61
CA GLY A 517 17.24 9.37 -17.36
C GLY A 517 16.45 9.17 -16.06
N HIS A 518 16.16 10.21 -15.28
CA HIS A 518 15.52 10.07 -13.98
C HIS A 518 13.99 10.19 -14.04
N GLY A 519 13.29 9.21 -13.48
CA GLY A 519 11.83 9.27 -13.25
C GLY A 519 11.00 9.29 -14.53
N ARG A 520 11.43 8.56 -15.56
CA ARG A 520 10.72 8.51 -16.85
C ARG A 520 9.54 7.55 -16.81
N ASP A 521 8.52 7.97 -17.56
CA ASP A 521 7.28 7.22 -17.80
C ASP A 521 7.46 6.22 -18.96
N ASP A 522 8.47 6.37 -19.80
CA ASP A 522 8.73 5.50 -20.96
C ASP A 522 10.14 4.92 -20.93
N ASP A 523 10.34 3.87 -21.73
CA ASP A 523 11.63 3.21 -21.87
C ASP A 523 12.65 4.15 -22.52
N ILE A 524 13.91 3.93 -22.20
CA ILE A 524 15.00 4.72 -22.74
C ILE A 524 15.94 3.78 -23.47
N ALA A 525 16.11 3.97 -24.77
CA ALA A 525 17.22 3.39 -25.52
C ALA A 525 18.13 4.50 -26.06
N LEU A 526 19.44 4.34 -25.84
CA LEU A 526 20.47 5.17 -26.46
C LEU A 526 21.45 4.26 -27.19
N LEU A 527 21.76 4.60 -28.45
CA LEU A 527 22.78 3.95 -29.25
C LEU A 527 23.74 5.02 -29.76
N ALA A 528 25.02 4.89 -29.43
CA ALA A 528 26.07 5.78 -29.89
C ALA A 528 27.14 5.00 -30.66
N VAL A 529 27.60 5.56 -31.78
CA VAL A 529 28.63 4.99 -32.64
C VAL A 529 29.73 6.03 -32.87
N CYS A 530 30.97 5.59 -32.80
CA CYS A 530 32.14 6.34 -33.27
C CYS A 530 32.97 5.44 -34.17
N LEU A 531 33.64 6.01 -35.17
CA LEU A 531 34.58 5.28 -36.00
C LEU A 531 35.89 5.14 -35.20
N ALA A 532 36.29 3.91 -34.88
CA ALA A 532 37.58 3.70 -34.25
C ALA A 532 38.67 3.96 -35.29
N GLY A 533 39.48 5.00 -35.09
CA GLY A 533 40.63 5.27 -35.97
C GLY A 533 41.45 4.01 -36.17
N ALA A 534 41.82 3.71 -37.42
CA ALA A 534 42.70 2.59 -37.71
C ALA A 534 44.00 2.72 -36.88
N PRO A 535 44.52 1.61 -36.29
CA PRO A 535 45.74 1.64 -35.50
C PRO A 535 46.97 2.11 -36.28
#